data_AF-A0EZT2-F1
#
_entry.id   AF-A0EZT2-F1
#
_cell.length_a   1.000
_cell.length_b   1.000
_cell.length_c   1.000
_cell.angle_alpha   90.00
_cell.angle_beta   90.00
_cell.angle_gamma   90.00
#
_symmetry.space_group_name_H-M   'P 1'
#
loop_
_entity.id
_entity.type
_entity.pdbx_description
1 polymer ?
#
loop_
_entity_poly.entity_id
_entity_poly.type
_entity_poly.pdbx_seq_one_letter_code
_entity_poly.pdbx_strand_id
1 'polypeptide(L)'
;DVDQKPFTSILYGNGPGFKMVNGARENVSTIDYQENNYQAQAAVPLKMETHGGEDVAVFAKGPLAHLLHGVHEQNYIPHVMAYAACIGQNREHCMSFGGTSGLRPVLSSVAALLTVSRLFC
;
A
#
# COMPACT_ATOMS: atom_id res chain seq x y z
N ASP A 1 39.67 1.54 -1.04
CA ASP A 1 39.04 2.86 -1.18
C ASP A 1 40.09 3.84 -1.73
N VAL A 2 39.68 4.93 -2.39
CA VAL A 2 40.60 5.96 -2.92
C VAL A 2 41.41 6.61 -1.80
N ASP A 3 40.80 6.78 -0.62
CA ASP A 3 41.43 7.36 0.58
C ASP A 3 42.11 6.31 1.48
N GLN A 4 42.18 5.05 1.05
CA GLN A 4 42.75 3.91 1.78
C GLN A 4 42.13 3.63 3.16
N LYS A 5 40.91 4.11 3.43
CA LYS A 5 40.18 3.83 4.67
C LYS A 5 39.02 2.84 4.42
N PRO A 6 38.70 1.95 5.35
CA PRO A 6 37.52 1.10 5.23
C PRO A 6 36.22 1.90 5.35
N PHE A 7 35.12 1.29 4.93
CA PHE A 7 33.76 1.82 5.07
C PHE A 7 32.80 0.68 5.44
N THR A 8 31.65 1.02 5.99
CA THR A 8 30.61 0.04 6.38
C THR A 8 29.71 -0.33 5.21
N SER A 9 29.18 -1.54 5.19
CA SER A 9 28.27 -2.00 4.13
C SER A 9 26.97 -1.17 4.05
N ILE A 10 26.56 -0.56 5.16
CA ILE A 10 25.41 0.35 5.26
C ILE A 10 25.92 1.78 5.39
N LEU A 11 25.37 2.67 4.58
CA LEU A 11 25.66 4.10 4.50
C LEU A 11 24.35 4.87 4.29
N TYR A 12 24.39 6.18 4.53
CA TYR A 12 23.27 7.07 4.26
C TYR A 12 23.64 8.14 3.22
N GLY A 13 22.67 8.64 2.48
CA GLY A 13 22.88 9.78 1.58
C GLY A 13 23.19 11.06 2.35
N ASN A 14 22.53 11.26 3.49
CA ASN A 14 22.72 12.42 4.36
C ASN A 14 22.47 12.05 5.84
N GLY A 15 22.70 12.99 6.75
CA GLY A 15 22.40 12.79 8.17
C GLY A 15 23.58 13.12 9.10
N PRO A 16 23.45 12.77 10.39
CA PRO A 16 24.42 13.16 11.42
C PRO A 16 25.72 12.36 11.37
N GLY A 17 25.75 11.24 10.64
CA GLY A 17 26.93 10.39 10.51
C GLY A 17 28.04 10.95 9.62
N PHE A 18 27.86 12.12 8.98
CA PHE A 18 28.95 12.81 8.30
C PHE A 18 29.99 13.28 9.33
N LYS A 19 31.23 12.80 9.21
CA LYS A 19 32.34 13.17 10.10
C LYS A 19 33.63 13.40 9.33
N MET A 20 34.29 14.51 9.65
CA MET A 20 35.61 14.87 9.14
C MET A 20 36.59 14.98 10.31
N VAL A 21 37.63 14.16 10.28
CA VAL A 21 38.73 14.15 11.26
C VAL A 21 39.98 14.66 10.55
N ASN A 22 40.51 15.80 10.98
CA ASN A 22 41.68 16.45 10.38
C ASN A 22 41.53 16.69 8.86
N GLY A 23 40.34 17.11 8.42
CA GLY A 23 40.09 17.41 7.01
C GLY A 23 39.92 16.18 6.11
N ALA A 24 39.81 14.97 6.67
CA ALA A 24 39.56 13.75 5.92
C ALA A 24 38.43 12.92 6.54
N ARG A 25 37.84 12.00 5.77
CA ARG A 25 36.81 11.05 6.24
C ARG A 25 37.30 10.27 7.46
N GLU A 26 36.43 10.07 8.47
CA GLU A 26 36.75 9.25 9.65
C GLU A 26 37.12 7.80 9.24
N ASN A 27 38.17 7.24 9.84
CA ASN A 27 38.54 5.84 9.62
C ASN A 27 37.67 4.94 10.52
N VAL A 28 36.78 4.15 9.91
CA VAL A 28 35.85 3.30 10.68
C VAL A 28 36.54 2.20 11.49
N SER A 29 37.80 1.83 11.17
CA SER A 29 38.57 0.86 11.98
C SER A 29 39.09 1.42 13.29
N THR A 30 39.01 2.74 13.51
CA THR A 30 39.48 3.37 14.76
C THR A 30 38.34 3.65 15.75
N ILE A 31 37.13 3.22 15.43
CA ILE A 31 35.92 3.39 16.25
C ILE A 31 35.24 2.04 16.44
N ASP A 32 34.38 1.95 17.45
CA ASP A 32 33.51 0.79 17.63
C ASP A 32 32.22 0.95 16.82
N TYR A 33 32.20 0.44 15.59
CA TYR A 33 31.01 0.46 14.72
C TYR A 33 29.96 -0.60 15.10
N GLN A 34 30.21 -1.41 16.14
CA GLN A 34 29.24 -2.37 16.69
C GLN A 34 28.42 -1.76 17.84
N GLU A 35 28.75 -0.56 18.31
CA GLU A 35 27.98 0.13 19.33
C GLU A 35 26.55 0.43 18.83
N ASN A 36 25.55 0.31 19.72
CA ASN A 36 24.13 0.47 19.36
C ASN A 36 23.79 1.87 18.82
N ASN A 37 24.60 2.87 19.15
CA ASN A 37 24.44 4.27 18.78
C ASN A 37 25.40 4.71 17.65
N TYR A 38 26.04 3.75 16.96
CA TYR A 38 26.89 4.05 15.82
C TYR A 38 26.08 4.76 14.73
N GLN A 39 26.59 5.90 14.27
CA GLN A 39 26.01 6.62 13.13
C GLN A 39 26.82 6.28 11.88
N ALA A 40 26.22 5.48 11.00
CA ALA A 40 26.84 5.13 9.72
C ALA A 40 27.13 6.39 8.89
N GLN A 41 28.23 6.34 8.13
CA GLN A 41 28.72 7.50 7.40
C GLN A 41 27.68 8.00 6.38
N ALA A 42 27.62 9.33 6.24
CA ALA A 42 26.73 10.02 5.31
C ALA A 42 27.51 10.95 4.38
N ALA A 43 26.99 11.22 3.18
CA ALA A 43 27.64 12.11 2.21
C ALA A 43 27.36 13.60 2.47
N VAL A 44 26.14 13.95 2.91
CA VAL A 44 25.73 15.33 3.21
C VAL A 44 25.44 15.50 4.71
N PRO A 45 26.08 16.47 5.41
CA PRO A 45 25.89 16.65 6.85
C PRO A 45 24.53 17.26 7.17
N LEU A 46 23.75 16.59 8.03
CA LEU A 46 22.50 17.11 8.58
C LEU A 46 22.35 16.71 10.05
N LYS A 47 21.51 17.41 10.82
CA LYS A 47 21.19 17.02 12.20
C LYS A 47 20.39 15.70 12.26
N MET A 48 19.59 15.44 11.24
CA MET A 48 18.77 14.24 11.09
C MET A 48 18.84 13.81 9.62
N GLU A 49 18.76 12.51 9.40
CA GLU A 49 18.62 11.98 8.04
C GLU A 49 17.24 12.33 7.47
N THR A 50 17.16 12.49 6.15
CA THR A 50 15.90 12.73 5.43
C THR A 50 15.38 11.46 4.80
N HIS A 51 14.06 11.28 4.76
CA HIS A 51 13.45 10.13 4.10
C HIS A 51 13.89 9.93 2.64
N GLY A 52 13.99 8.66 2.25
CA GLY A 52 14.08 8.24 0.86
C GLY A 52 12.78 8.51 0.10
N GLY A 53 12.91 8.74 -1.22
CA GLY A 53 11.80 9.02 -2.13
C GLY A 53 11.59 7.93 -3.18
N GLU A 54 12.22 6.77 -3.00
CA GLU A 54 12.08 5.60 -3.86
C GLU A 54 10.73 4.90 -3.65
N ASP A 55 10.30 4.16 -4.67
CA ASP A 55 9.12 3.30 -4.57
C ASP A 55 9.32 2.24 -3.46
N VAL A 56 8.30 2.05 -2.62
CA VAL A 56 8.31 1.07 -1.53
C VAL A 56 7.46 -0.15 -1.86
N ALA A 57 7.88 -1.33 -1.37
CA ALA A 57 7.17 -2.58 -1.60
C ALA A 57 5.85 -2.65 -0.81
N VAL A 58 4.82 -3.24 -1.43
CA VAL A 58 3.57 -3.63 -0.79
C VAL A 58 3.45 -5.14 -0.80
N PHE A 59 3.24 -5.75 0.37
CA PHE A 59 3.04 -7.19 0.53
C PHE A 59 1.58 -7.46 0.89
N ALA A 60 0.95 -8.41 0.20
CA ALA A 60 -0.47 -8.71 0.39
C ALA A 60 -0.74 -10.22 0.44
N LYS A 61 -1.68 -10.62 1.30
CA LYS A 61 -2.20 -11.99 1.40
C LYS A 61 -3.65 -11.95 1.86
N GLY A 62 -4.49 -12.81 1.28
CA GLY A 62 -5.92 -12.91 1.63
C GLY A 62 -6.85 -12.64 0.45
N PRO A 63 -8.15 -12.42 0.71
CA PRO A 63 -9.14 -12.12 -0.33
C PRO A 63 -8.69 -10.95 -1.20
N LEU A 64 -8.71 -11.16 -2.52
CA LEU A 64 -8.36 -10.14 -3.52
C LEU A 64 -6.93 -9.57 -3.38
N ALA A 65 -6.01 -10.24 -2.68
CA ALA A 65 -4.60 -9.83 -2.58
C ALA A 65 -3.89 -9.74 -3.94
N HIS A 66 -4.36 -10.47 -4.95
CA HIS A 66 -3.84 -10.41 -6.32
C HIS A 66 -4.07 -9.07 -7.01
N LEU A 67 -4.87 -8.16 -6.43
CA LEU A 67 -5.03 -6.79 -6.94
C LEU A 67 -3.82 -5.90 -6.64
N LEU A 68 -2.97 -6.25 -5.66
CA LEU A 68 -1.73 -5.54 -5.39
C LEU A 68 -0.59 -6.19 -6.20
N HIS A 69 -0.36 -5.68 -7.41
CA HIS A 69 0.64 -6.21 -8.34
C HIS A 69 1.31 -5.11 -9.17
N GLY A 70 2.56 -5.28 -9.59
CA GLY A 70 3.24 -4.25 -10.40
C GLY A 70 3.51 -2.95 -9.62
N VAL A 71 3.45 -1.81 -10.32
CA VAL A 71 3.73 -0.48 -9.77
C VAL A 71 2.44 0.34 -9.72
N HIS A 72 2.16 0.93 -8.56
CA HIS A 72 0.96 1.71 -8.30
C HIS A 72 1.28 2.95 -7.47
N GLU A 73 0.44 3.97 -7.61
CA GLU A 73 0.41 5.12 -6.71
C GLU A 73 0.04 4.70 -5.28
N GLN A 74 0.63 5.32 -4.25
CA GLN A 74 0.39 4.94 -2.84
C GLN A 74 -1.09 5.04 -2.43
N ASN A 75 -1.83 5.99 -3.01
CA ASN A 75 -3.26 6.15 -2.75
C ASN A 75 -4.12 4.99 -3.31
N TYR A 76 -3.57 4.10 -4.14
CA TYR A 76 -4.23 2.88 -4.61
C TYR A 76 -4.51 1.87 -3.48
N ILE A 77 -3.63 1.81 -2.48
CA ILE A 77 -3.70 0.85 -1.37
C ILE A 77 -5.07 0.90 -0.66
N PRO A 78 -5.56 2.06 -0.16
CA PRO A 78 -6.86 2.12 0.51
C PRO A 78 -8.02 1.79 -0.44
N HIS A 79 -7.90 2.04 -1.75
CA HIS A 79 -8.94 1.64 -2.71
C HIS A 79 -9.03 0.11 -2.83
N VAL A 80 -7.90 -0.60 -2.91
CA VAL A 80 -7.89 -2.07 -2.93
C VAL A 80 -8.42 -2.65 -1.62
N MET A 81 -8.02 -2.08 -0.48
CA MET A 81 -8.51 -2.52 0.83
C MET A 81 -10.03 -2.33 0.93
N ALA A 82 -10.55 -1.19 0.48
CA ALA A 82 -11.98 -0.89 0.51
C ALA A 82 -12.79 -1.81 -0.41
N TYR A 83 -12.30 -2.02 -1.63
CA TYR A 83 -12.84 -2.97 -2.60
C TYR A 83 -12.88 -4.38 -1.96
N ALA A 84 -11.74 -4.89 -1.49
CA ALA A 84 -11.67 -6.22 -0.87
C ALA A 84 -12.61 -6.42 0.33
N ALA A 85 -12.86 -5.36 1.12
CA ALA A 85 -13.71 -5.38 2.30
C ALA A 85 -15.18 -4.99 2.05
N CYS A 86 -15.58 -4.69 0.81
CA CYS A 86 -16.94 -4.26 0.47
C CYS A 86 -17.38 -2.97 1.17
N ILE A 87 -16.45 -2.05 1.44
CA ILE A 87 -16.71 -0.75 2.08
C ILE A 87 -16.47 0.39 1.09
N GLY A 88 -17.19 1.50 1.26
CA GLY A 88 -17.05 2.66 0.37
C GLY A 88 -17.71 2.47 -1.00
N GLN A 89 -17.05 2.94 -2.05
CA GLN A 89 -17.53 2.85 -3.44
C GLN A 89 -17.26 1.46 -4.04
N ASN A 90 -17.84 1.15 -5.20
CA ASN A 90 -17.62 -0.08 -5.95
C ASN A 90 -18.05 -1.38 -5.22
N ARG A 91 -19.14 -1.36 -4.44
CA ARG A 91 -19.61 -2.56 -3.69
C ARG A 91 -20.25 -3.61 -4.59
N GLU A 92 -20.51 -3.30 -5.85
CA GLU A 92 -21.22 -4.15 -6.80
C GLU A 92 -20.49 -5.49 -7.02
N HIS A 93 -19.16 -5.52 -6.97
CA HIS A 93 -18.39 -6.76 -7.11
C HIS A 93 -18.58 -7.73 -5.93
N CYS A 94 -19.01 -7.23 -4.78
CA CYS A 94 -19.35 -8.06 -3.61
C CYS A 94 -20.73 -8.68 -3.74
N MET A 95 -21.57 -8.09 -4.59
CA MET A 95 -22.90 -8.58 -4.89
C MET A 95 -22.84 -9.61 -6.02
N SER A 96 -22.03 -10.68 -5.86
CA SER A 96 -22.12 -11.80 -6.79
C SER A 96 -23.35 -12.64 -6.45
N PHE A 97 -24.32 -12.62 -7.37
CA PHE A 97 -25.52 -13.44 -7.54
C PHE A 97 -25.55 -14.76 -6.74
N GLY A 98 -25.81 -14.67 -5.44
CA GLY A 98 -26.15 -15.80 -4.58
C GLY A 98 -27.60 -16.21 -4.78
N GLY A 99 -27.88 -16.95 -5.85
CA GLY A 99 -28.70 -18.17 -5.74
C GLY A 99 -30.17 -18.06 -5.28
N THR A 100 -30.89 -16.99 -5.57
CA THR A 100 -32.30 -17.15 -5.92
C THR A 100 -32.49 -16.55 -7.31
N SER A 101 -32.74 -17.40 -8.30
CA SER A 101 -33.66 -17.01 -9.37
C SER A 101 -34.95 -16.65 -8.66
N GLY A 102 -35.06 -15.40 -8.19
CA GLY A 102 -36.33 -14.87 -7.74
C GLY A 102 -37.26 -15.08 -8.91
N LEU A 103 -38.15 -16.07 -8.79
CA LEU A 103 -39.37 -16.12 -9.56
C LEU A 103 -39.97 -14.73 -9.37
N ARG A 104 -39.71 -13.83 -10.32
CA ARG A 104 -40.54 -12.67 -10.51
C ARG A 104 -41.92 -13.29 -10.66
N PRO A 105 -42.87 -13.07 -9.73
CA PRO A 105 -44.24 -13.37 -10.07
C PRO A 105 -44.50 -12.44 -11.24
N VAL A 106 -44.56 -13.01 -12.44
CA VAL A 106 -45.24 -12.35 -13.54
C VAL A 106 -46.64 -12.19 -12.98
N LEU A 107 -46.92 -10.99 -12.47
CA LEU A 107 -48.26 -10.55 -12.12
C LEU A 107 -49.03 -10.65 -13.43
N SER A 108 -49.58 -11.84 -13.64
CA SER A 108 -50.40 -12.19 -14.78
C SER A 108 -51.51 -11.17 -14.78
N SER A 109 -51.46 -10.25 -15.74
CA SER A 109 -52.43 -9.17 -15.94
C SER A 109 -53.82 -9.70 -16.27
N VAL A 110 -54.04 -11.02 -16.22
CA VAL A 110 -55.31 -11.70 -16.48
C VAL A 110 -56.32 -11.50 -15.34
N ALA A 111 -55.89 -11.23 -14.11
CA ALA A 111 -56.83 -10.98 -13.00
C ALA A 111 -57.58 -9.63 -13.10
N ALA A 112 -57.08 -8.67 -13.90
CA ALA A 112 -57.75 -7.38 -14.10
C ALA A 112 -58.92 -7.43 -15.09
N LEU A 113 -59.08 -8.51 -15.87
CA LEU A 113 -60.18 -8.64 -16.84
C LEU A 113 -61.44 -9.30 -16.25
N LEU A 114 -61.35 -10.01 -15.13
CA LEU A 114 -62.51 -10.69 -14.52
C LEU A 114 -63.30 -9.83 -13.52
N THR A 115 -62.73 -8.72 -13.03
CA THR A 115 -63.46 -7.78 -12.15
C THR A 115 -64.29 -6.75 -12.93
N VAL A 116 -63.98 -6.49 -14.20
CA VAL A 116 -64.80 -5.59 -15.04
C VAL A 116 -66.11 -6.26 -15.49
N SER A 117 -66.12 -7.58 -15.67
CA SER A 117 -67.34 -8.32 -16.05
C SER A 117 -68.37 -8.46 -14.92
N ARG A 118 -68.02 -8.15 -13.67
CA ARG A 118 -68.97 -8.16 -12.53
C ARG A 118 -69.38 -6.77 -12.04
N LEU A 119 -68.98 -5.71 -12.73
CA LEU A 119 -69.45 -4.34 -12.48
C LEU A 119 -70.47 -3.83 -13.53
N PHE A 120 -70.76 -4.64 -14.56
CA PHE A 120 -71.79 -4.36 -15.57
C PHE A 120 -72.86 -5.46 -15.67
N CYS A 121 -73.28 -5.99 -14.52
CA CYS A 121 -74.62 -6.50 -14.30
C CYS A 121 -74.97 -6.39 -12.81
#